data_AF-A0A0R2JLW1-F1
#
_entry.id   AF-A0A0R2JLW1-F1
#
_cell.length_a   1.000
_cell.length_b   1.000
_cell.length_c   1.000
_cell.angle_alpha   90.00
_cell.angle_beta   90.00
_cell.angle_gamma   90.00
#
_symmetry.space_group_name_H-M   'P 1'
#
loop_
_entity.id
_entity.type
_entity.pdbx_description
1 polymer ?
#
loop_
_entity_poly.entity_id
_entity_poly.type
_entity_poly.pdbx_seq_one_letter_code
_entity_poly.pdbx_strand_id
1 'polypeptide(L)'
;MQNKITILGQIEQNAFIQGMVTGELTQRQRDYYVAQDQYYLQAFDAYFDQVVAQVAPQWQMQLPVLGEAEADAHATLRPGSGVAKIAKDSVNQDYLLHLKLALDDKWQPLSGLVALLPCIESYYLIAVKFQQQAATTYHGWFDYYAGLEYQQLVEWFWRVINADLQQVLPQLTADDWHGLQKIYQQSYQDEFNFWQVAAQAAE
;
A
#
# COMPACT_ATOMS: atom_id res chain seq x y z
N MET A 1 8.42 4.50 -15.25
CA MET A 1 9.35 3.70 -14.42
C MET A 1 10.38 4.55 -13.69
N GLN A 2 11.01 5.56 -14.32
CA GLN A 2 11.98 6.45 -13.64
C GLN A 2 11.40 7.11 -12.37
N ASN A 3 10.16 7.64 -12.41
CA ASN A 3 9.51 8.27 -11.25
C ASN A 3 9.19 7.31 -10.09
N LYS A 4 8.87 6.03 -10.35
CA LYS A 4 8.63 5.01 -9.31
C LYS A 4 9.87 4.81 -8.44
N ILE A 5 11.02 4.63 -9.12
CA ILE A 5 12.30 4.40 -8.46
C ILE A 5 12.68 5.61 -7.60
N THR A 6 12.34 6.81 -8.05
CA THR A 6 12.56 8.04 -7.27
C THR A 6 11.67 8.12 -6.03
N ILE A 7 10.36 7.86 -6.14
CA ILE A 7 9.43 8.00 -5.00
C ILE A 7 9.65 6.89 -3.95
N LEU A 8 9.80 5.62 -4.37
CA LEU A 8 10.10 4.54 -3.42
C LEU A 8 11.40 4.83 -2.65
N GLY A 9 12.44 5.30 -3.33
CA GLY A 9 13.69 5.70 -2.67
C GLY A 9 13.50 6.85 -1.66
N GLN A 10 12.56 7.75 -1.90
CA GLN A 10 12.19 8.81 -0.95
C GLN A 10 11.39 8.27 0.24
N ILE A 11 10.47 7.32 0.02
CA ILE A 11 9.73 6.64 1.09
C ILE A 11 10.71 5.87 1.98
N GLU A 12 11.65 5.14 1.41
CA GLU A 12 12.65 4.39 2.15
C GLU A 12 13.51 5.29 3.05
N GLN A 13 13.77 6.54 2.63
CA GLN A 13 14.53 7.53 3.41
C GLN A 13 13.65 8.36 4.36
N ASN A 14 12.34 8.14 4.35
CA ASN A 14 11.40 8.86 5.21
C ASN A 14 11.72 8.60 6.69
N ALA A 15 11.61 9.65 7.52
CA ALA A 15 11.96 9.57 8.93
C ALA A 15 11.10 8.58 9.73
N PHE A 16 9.86 8.29 9.29
CA PHE A 16 9.05 7.23 9.89
C PHE A 16 9.64 5.85 9.60
N ILE A 17 9.95 5.55 8.33
CA ILE A 17 10.57 4.28 7.94
C ILE A 17 11.91 4.10 8.66
N GLN A 18 12.77 5.13 8.63
CA GLN A 18 14.05 5.09 9.33
C GLN A 18 13.88 4.97 10.85
N GLY A 19 12.85 5.58 11.44
CA GLY A 19 12.52 5.38 12.85
C GLY A 19 12.08 3.95 13.18
N MET A 20 11.42 3.25 12.26
CA MET A 20 11.16 1.81 12.41
C MET A 20 12.46 0.98 12.33
N VAL A 21 13.40 1.40 11.50
CA VAL A 21 14.71 0.75 11.41
C VAL A 21 15.53 0.96 12.69
N THR A 22 15.63 2.20 13.18
CA THR A 22 16.45 2.55 14.34
C THR A 22 15.77 2.27 15.68
N GLY A 23 14.45 2.14 15.71
CA GLY A 23 13.67 1.99 16.94
C GLY A 23 13.22 3.32 17.55
N GLU A 24 13.51 4.46 16.90
CA GLU A 24 13.40 5.81 17.47
C GLU A 24 12.05 6.49 17.20
N LEU A 25 11.05 5.78 16.69
CA LEU A 25 9.70 6.33 16.57
C LEU A 25 9.16 6.81 17.93
N THR A 26 8.64 8.03 17.94
CA THR A 26 7.89 8.57 19.09
C THR A 26 6.56 7.82 19.25
N GLN A 27 5.96 7.87 20.45
CA GLN A 27 4.64 7.29 20.67
C GLN A 27 3.59 7.92 19.74
N ARG A 28 3.67 9.23 19.51
CA ARG A 28 2.70 9.96 18.71
C ARG A 28 2.73 9.58 17.23
N GLN A 29 3.92 9.37 16.68
CA GLN A 29 4.09 8.84 15.31
C GLN A 29 3.44 7.46 15.18
N ARG A 30 3.71 6.55 16.13
CA ARG A 30 3.13 5.19 16.11
C ARG A 30 1.61 5.23 16.23
N ASP A 31 1.09 6.06 17.14
CA ASP A 31 -0.35 6.23 17.31
C ASP A 31 -1.02 6.78 16.06
N TYR A 32 -0.42 7.81 15.46
CA TYR A 32 -0.92 8.42 14.23
C TYR A 32 -0.94 7.41 13.08
N TYR A 33 0.17 6.71 12.84
CA TYR A 33 0.27 5.72 11.77
C TYR A 33 -0.84 4.65 11.91
N VAL A 34 -0.94 4.01 13.08
CA VAL A 34 -1.94 2.96 13.30
C VAL A 34 -3.36 3.50 13.15
N ALA A 35 -3.65 4.72 13.64
CA ALA A 35 -4.98 5.31 13.50
C ALA A 35 -5.35 5.57 12.03
N GLN A 36 -4.44 6.18 11.26
CA GLN A 36 -4.71 6.47 9.86
C GLN A 36 -4.80 5.19 9.03
N ASP A 37 -3.91 4.23 9.26
CA ASP A 37 -3.90 2.99 8.51
C ASP A 37 -5.18 2.18 8.74
N GLN A 38 -5.71 2.17 9.97
CA GLN A 38 -7.03 1.59 10.25
C GLN A 38 -8.18 2.22 9.44
N TYR A 39 -8.18 3.55 9.26
CA TYR A 39 -9.18 4.21 8.41
C TYR A 39 -8.99 3.92 6.92
N TYR A 40 -7.75 3.67 6.50
CA TYR A 40 -7.41 3.32 5.13
C TYR A 40 -7.86 1.89 4.82
N LEU A 41 -7.43 0.91 5.64
CA LEU A 41 -7.71 -0.52 5.46
C LEU A 41 -9.20 -0.83 5.39
N GLN A 42 -10.03 -0.18 6.21
CA GLN A 42 -11.49 -0.36 6.15
C GLN A 42 -12.09 -0.08 4.76
N ALA A 43 -11.55 0.90 4.04
CA ALA A 43 -11.99 1.20 2.67
C ALA A 43 -11.21 0.41 1.62
N PHE A 44 -9.90 0.20 1.86
CA PHE A 44 -9.03 -0.58 0.98
C PHE A 44 -9.55 -2.01 0.80
N ASP A 45 -9.95 -2.70 1.87
CA ASP A 45 -10.48 -4.06 1.81
C ASP A 45 -11.73 -4.14 0.90
N ALA A 46 -12.63 -3.17 1.03
CA ALA A 46 -13.82 -3.11 0.18
C ALA A 46 -13.47 -2.85 -1.30
N TYR A 47 -12.47 -2.02 -1.57
CA TYR A 47 -11.99 -1.75 -2.93
C TYR A 47 -11.25 -2.96 -3.51
N PHE A 48 -10.46 -3.63 -2.70
CA PHE A 48 -9.79 -4.88 -3.05
C PHE A 48 -10.80 -5.95 -3.45
N ASP A 49 -11.81 -6.20 -2.62
CA ASP A 49 -12.88 -7.16 -2.91
C ASP A 49 -13.63 -6.80 -4.20
N GLN A 50 -13.92 -5.51 -4.41
CA GLN A 50 -14.58 -5.03 -5.63
C GLN A 50 -13.73 -5.28 -6.88
N VAL A 51 -12.41 -5.09 -6.81
CA VAL A 51 -11.50 -5.33 -7.94
C VAL A 51 -11.36 -6.84 -8.19
N VAL A 52 -11.14 -7.64 -7.15
CA VAL A 52 -11.01 -9.10 -7.25
C VAL A 52 -12.28 -9.74 -7.81
N ALA A 53 -13.47 -9.27 -7.44
CA ALA A 53 -14.73 -9.78 -7.97
C ALA A 53 -14.86 -9.61 -9.50
N GLN A 54 -14.10 -8.68 -10.10
CA GLN A 54 -14.13 -8.37 -11.52
C GLN A 54 -13.01 -9.01 -12.32
N VAL A 55 -11.93 -9.49 -11.68
CA VAL A 55 -10.88 -10.21 -12.41
C VAL A 55 -11.37 -11.58 -12.86
N ALA A 56 -10.75 -12.13 -13.91
CA ALA A 56 -11.19 -13.40 -14.47
C ALA A 56 -11.15 -14.56 -13.43
N PRO A 57 -12.08 -15.54 -13.47
CA PRO A 57 -12.22 -16.55 -12.42
C PRO A 57 -10.94 -17.35 -12.12
N GLN A 58 -10.10 -17.60 -13.13
CA GLN A 58 -8.82 -18.28 -12.92
C GLN A 58 -7.86 -17.51 -12.01
N TRP A 59 -7.94 -16.18 -11.98
CA TRP A 59 -7.14 -15.34 -11.10
C TRP A 59 -7.72 -15.29 -9.69
N GLN A 60 -9.05 -15.27 -9.56
CA GLN A 60 -9.71 -15.38 -8.25
C GLN A 60 -9.34 -16.69 -7.53
N MET A 61 -9.33 -17.81 -8.25
CA MET A 61 -8.92 -19.12 -7.70
C MET A 61 -7.44 -19.22 -7.32
N GLN A 62 -6.60 -18.31 -7.81
CA GLN A 62 -5.17 -18.24 -7.53
C GLN A 62 -4.81 -17.17 -6.50
N LEU A 63 -5.81 -16.46 -5.96
CA LEU A 63 -5.58 -15.43 -4.96
C LEU A 63 -4.97 -16.07 -3.69
N PRO A 64 -3.81 -15.59 -3.22
CA PRO A 64 -3.21 -16.10 -1.98
C PRO A 64 -4.08 -15.83 -0.77
N VAL A 65 -4.04 -16.74 0.20
CA VAL A 65 -4.69 -16.56 1.50
C VAL A 65 -3.66 -15.98 2.46
N LEU A 66 -3.91 -14.79 2.99
CA LEU A 66 -3.07 -14.20 4.04
C LEU A 66 -3.41 -14.86 5.38
N GLY A 67 -2.38 -15.43 6.04
CA GLY A 67 -2.54 -16.23 7.26
C GLY A 67 -2.54 -15.43 8.57
N GLU A 68 -1.78 -14.34 8.63
CA GLU A 68 -1.75 -13.41 9.77
C GLU A 68 -2.59 -12.17 9.47
N ALA A 69 -3.22 -11.59 10.49
CA ALA A 69 -3.95 -10.34 10.32
C ALA A 69 -2.96 -9.17 10.34
N GLU A 70 -3.07 -8.27 9.36
CA GLU A 70 -2.28 -7.02 9.32
C GLU A 70 -2.39 -6.19 10.61
N ALA A 71 -3.52 -6.30 11.31
CA ALA A 71 -3.72 -5.70 12.63
C ALA A 71 -2.71 -6.18 13.69
N ASP A 72 -2.27 -7.44 13.65
CA ASP A 72 -1.26 -7.99 14.55
C ASP A 72 0.13 -7.39 14.23
N ALA A 73 0.43 -7.20 12.95
CA ALA A 73 1.65 -6.53 12.50
C ALA A 73 1.69 -5.08 13.00
N HIS A 74 0.59 -4.33 12.89
CA HIS A 74 0.49 -2.96 13.41
C HIS A 74 0.53 -2.89 14.94
N ALA A 75 0.02 -3.89 15.64
CA ALA A 75 0.11 -3.95 17.10
C ALA A 75 1.57 -4.01 17.58
N THR A 76 2.50 -4.52 16.76
CA THR A 76 3.93 -4.54 17.11
C THR A 76 4.55 -3.14 17.17
N LEU A 77 3.94 -2.14 16.54
CA LEU A 77 4.31 -0.73 16.70
C LEU A 77 3.92 -0.17 18.08
N ARG A 78 3.27 -0.96 18.94
CA ARG A 78 2.88 -0.55 20.30
C ARG A 78 2.15 0.80 20.32
N PRO A 79 1.04 0.94 19.57
CA PRO A 79 0.18 2.10 19.70
C PRO A 79 -0.32 2.26 21.13
N GLY A 80 -0.48 3.50 21.56
CA GLY A 80 -1.07 3.86 22.84
C GLY A 80 -2.59 3.79 22.81
N SER A 81 -3.21 3.95 23.98
CA SER A 81 -4.68 3.96 24.12
C SER A 81 -5.36 5.15 23.44
N GLY A 82 -4.61 6.14 22.97
CA GLY A 82 -5.10 7.34 22.31
C GLY A 82 -5.45 7.17 20.82
N VAL A 83 -5.05 6.07 20.18
CA VAL A 83 -5.23 5.83 18.74
C VAL A 83 -6.66 6.05 18.27
N ALA A 84 -7.64 5.51 19.00
CA ALA A 84 -9.05 5.62 18.64
C ALA A 84 -9.61 7.07 18.64
N LYS A 85 -8.86 8.04 19.20
CA LYS A 85 -9.26 9.46 19.25
C LYS A 85 -8.63 10.30 18.14
N ILE A 86 -7.69 9.73 17.37
CA ILE A 86 -7.05 10.44 16.27
C ILE A 86 -8.06 10.46 15.11
N ALA A 87 -8.38 11.67 14.66
CA ALA A 87 -9.29 11.88 13.54
C ALA A 87 -8.60 11.50 12.22
N LYS A 88 -9.39 11.04 11.25
CA LYS A 88 -8.93 10.76 9.89
C LYS A 88 -8.37 12.01 9.23
N ASP A 89 -7.14 11.93 8.71
CA ASP A 89 -6.45 13.03 8.04
C ASP A 89 -6.93 13.22 6.59
N SER A 90 -6.81 14.45 6.08
CA SER A 90 -7.01 14.78 4.67
C SER A 90 -6.17 13.93 3.71
N VAL A 91 -4.91 13.63 4.02
CA VAL A 91 -4.06 12.80 3.13
C VAL A 91 -4.65 11.40 2.93
N ASN A 92 -5.25 10.84 3.98
CA ASN A 92 -5.94 9.56 3.89
C ASN A 92 -7.21 9.66 3.04
N GLN A 93 -7.98 10.75 3.21
CA GLN A 93 -9.19 11.01 2.42
C GLN A 93 -8.88 11.18 0.93
N ASP A 94 -7.83 11.95 0.61
CA ASP A 94 -7.38 12.18 -0.75
C ASP A 94 -6.91 10.89 -1.42
N TYR A 95 -6.15 10.05 -0.69
CA TYR A 95 -5.73 8.75 -1.20
C TYR A 95 -6.94 7.85 -1.52
N LEU A 96 -7.89 7.72 -0.58
CA LEU A 96 -9.08 6.89 -0.81
C LEU A 96 -9.99 7.43 -1.91
N LEU A 97 -10.06 8.75 -2.09
CA LEU A 97 -10.77 9.36 -3.20
C LEU A 97 -10.10 8.98 -4.53
N HIS A 98 -8.77 9.04 -4.61
CA HIS A 98 -8.05 8.59 -5.78
C HIS A 98 -8.35 7.11 -6.07
N LEU A 99 -8.21 6.21 -5.10
CA LEU A 99 -8.53 4.79 -5.31
C LEU A 99 -9.96 4.61 -5.85
N LYS A 100 -10.94 5.30 -5.25
CA LYS A 100 -12.33 5.27 -5.70
C LYS A 100 -12.47 5.71 -7.16
N LEU A 101 -11.84 6.81 -7.56
CA LEU A 101 -11.87 7.30 -8.94
C LEU A 101 -11.21 6.30 -9.90
N ALA A 102 -10.14 5.65 -9.48
CA ALA A 102 -9.49 4.61 -10.27
C ALA A 102 -10.34 3.34 -10.40
N LEU A 103 -11.27 3.06 -9.46
CA LEU A 103 -12.27 1.98 -9.52
C LEU A 103 -13.49 2.33 -10.40
N ASP A 104 -13.71 3.60 -10.70
CA ASP A 104 -14.76 4.09 -11.60
C ASP A 104 -14.24 4.34 -13.04
N ASP A 105 -12.94 4.15 -13.28
CA ASP A 105 -12.32 4.30 -14.60
C ASP A 105 -12.81 3.27 -15.63
N LYS A 106 -12.80 3.62 -16.91
CA LYS A 106 -13.33 2.77 -17.99
C LYS A 106 -12.54 1.47 -18.23
N TRP A 107 -11.31 1.37 -17.72
CA TRP A 107 -10.45 0.19 -17.87
C TRP A 107 -10.53 -0.77 -16.69
N GLN A 108 -11.64 -0.79 -15.92
CA GLN A 108 -11.83 -1.82 -14.90
C GLN A 108 -11.72 -3.24 -15.48
N PRO A 109 -11.15 -4.20 -14.75
CA PRO A 109 -10.56 -4.06 -13.40
C PRO A 109 -9.10 -3.56 -13.39
N LEU A 110 -8.47 -3.40 -14.56
CA LEU A 110 -7.04 -3.08 -14.69
C LEU A 110 -6.65 -1.78 -13.99
N SER A 111 -7.44 -0.71 -14.15
CA SER A 111 -7.23 0.57 -13.46
C SER A 111 -7.26 0.44 -11.94
N GLY A 112 -8.21 -0.34 -11.40
CA GLY A 112 -8.27 -0.65 -9.97
C GLY A 112 -7.06 -1.46 -9.48
N LEU A 113 -6.65 -2.50 -10.21
CA LEU A 113 -5.45 -3.28 -9.90
C LEU A 113 -4.18 -2.41 -9.86
N VAL A 114 -4.05 -1.52 -10.85
CA VAL A 114 -2.92 -0.60 -10.97
C VAL A 114 -2.92 0.46 -9.85
N ALA A 115 -4.08 0.88 -9.36
CA ALA A 115 -4.20 1.81 -8.24
C ALA A 115 -3.86 1.17 -6.88
N LEU A 116 -4.30 -0.08 -6.65
CA LEU A 116 -4.07 -0.78 -5.39
C LEU A 116 -2.63 -1.30 -5.25
N LEU A 117 -1.98 -1.64 -6.37
CA LEU A 117 -0.65 -2.27 -6.37
C LEU A 117 0.42 -1.48 -5.59
N PRO A 118 0.58 -0.14 -5.72
CA PRO A 118 1.61 0.61 -5.00
C PRO A 118 1.59 0.47 -3.49
N CYS A 119 0.42 0.38 -2.85
CA CYS A 119 0.33 0.09 -1.42
C CYS A 119 0.89 -1.30 -1.13
N ILE A 120 0.38 -2.32 -1.82
CA ILE A 120 0.79 -3.71 -1.62
C ILE A 120 2.29 -3.89 -1.87
N GLU A 121 2.81 -3.41 -2.99
CA GLU A 121 4.21 -3.64 -3.34
C GLU A 121 5.20 -2.76 -2.57
N SER A 122 4.86 -1.51 -2.23
CA SER A 122 5.81 -0.63 -1.56
C SER A 122 6.11 -1.12 -0.15
N TYR A 123 5.08 -1.57 0.57
CA TYR A 123 5.23 -2.19 1.89
C TYR A 123 6.11 -3.44 1.85
N TYR A 124 5.89 -4.35 0.89
CA TYR A 124 6.76 -5.51 0.67
C TYR A 124 8.21 -5.11 0.41
N LEU A 125 8.44 -4.16 -0.50
CA LEU A 125 9.78 -3.73 -0.90
C LEU A 125 10.54 -3.07 0.26
N ILE A 126 9.86 -2.23 1.05
CA ILE A 126 10.41 -1.63 2.27
C ILE A 126 10.77 -2.72 3.27
N ALA A 127 9.84 -3.66 3.49
CA ALA A 127 10.02 -4.71 4.48
C ALA A 127 11.22 -5.60 4.17
N VAL A 128 11.29 -6.14 2.94
CA VAL A 128 12.40 -6.97 2.48
C VAL A 128 13.74 -6.24 2.57
N LYS A 129 13.76 -4.94 2.25
CA LYS A 129 15.00 -4.14 2.29
C LYS A 129 15.56 -3.98 3.70
N PHE A 130 14.68 -3.78 4.68
CA PHE A 130 15.09 -3.34 6.01
C PHE A 130 14.90 -4.37 7.12
N GLN A 131 14.23 -5.51 6.88
CA GLN A 131 13.94 -6.54 7.89
C GLN A 131 15.16 -6.91 8.75
N GLN A 132 16.32 -7.13 8.13
CA GLN A 132 17.55 -7.53 8.83
C GLN A 132 18.19 -6.40 9.66
N GLN A 133 17.84 -5.15 9.38
CA GLN A 133 18.33 -3.95 10.06
C GLN A 133 17.33 -3.38 11.07
N ALA A 134 16.07 -3.84 11.01
CA ALA A 134 14.99 -3.31 11.80
C ALA A 134 15.24 -3.49 13.30
N ALA A 135 14.78 -2.51 14.09
CA ALA A 135 14.79 -2.63 15.53
C ALA A 135 13.89 -3.79 15.96
N THR A 136 14.35 -4.59 16.91
CA THR A 136 13.61 -5.77 17.41
C THR A 136 12.19 -5.45 17.86
N THR A 137 11.95 -4.23 18.36
CA THR A 137 10.63 -3.77 18.79
C THR A 137 9.59 -3.82 17.67
N TYR A 138 9.99 -3.63 16.41
CA TYR A 138 9.08 -3.52 15.26
C TYR A 138 9.23 -4.68 14.26
N HIS A 139 9.96 -5.75 14.60
CA HIS A 139 10.18 -6.89 13.71
C HIS A 139 8.88 -7.49 13.16
N GLY A 140 7.81 -7.59 13.95
CA GLY A 140 6.55 -8.15 13.47
C GLY A 140 5.93 -7.36 12.30
N TRP A 141 6.12 -6.04 12.22
CA TRP A 141 5.73 -5.27 11.04
C TRP A 141 6.53 -5.72 9.81
N PHE A 142 7.85 -5.79 9.92
CA PHE A 142 8.71 -6.21 8.81
C PHE A 142 8.50 -7.68 8.41
N ASP A 143 8.32 -8.56 9.39
CA ASP A 143 8.14 -10.00 9.16
C ASP A 143 6.84 -10.29 8.41
N TYR A 144 5.75 -9.58 8.74
CA TYR A 144 4.48 -9.70 8.03
C TYR A 144 4.62 -9.30 6.57
N TYR A 145 5.08 -8.07 6.30
CA TYR A 145 5.15 -7.55 4.93
C TYR A 145 6.27 -8.19 4.10
N ALA A 146 7.32 -8.76 4.71
CA ALA A 146 8.33 -9.56 4.02
C ALA A 146 7.98 -11.06 3.96
N GLY A 147 6.85 -11.46 4.53
CA GLY A 147 6.39 -12.84 4.61
C GLY A 147 6.06 -13.45 3.24
N LEU A 148 6.08 -14.78 3.18
CA LEU A 148 5.88 -15.53 1.94
C LEU A 148 4.48 -15.30 1.36
N GLU A 149 3.45 -15.28 2.19
CA GLU A 149 2.06 -15.05 1.79
C GLU A 149 1.88 -13.64 1.19
N TYR A 150 2.52 -12.64 1.80
CA TYR A 150 2.47 -11.27 1.30
C TYR A 150 3.26 -11.11 0.00
N GLN A 151 4.42 -11.76 -0.12
CA GLN A 151 5.16 -11.86 -1.39
C GLN A 151 4.29 -12.46 -2.49
N GLN A 152 3.59 -13.57 -2.21
CA GLN A 152 2.72 -14.22 -3.19
C GLN A 152 1.58 -13.29 -3.64
N LEU A 153 1.07 -12.44 -2.75
CA LEU A 153 0.06 -11.43 -3.10
C LEU A 153 0.62 -10.39 -4.07
N VAL A 154 1.82 -9.86 -3.81
CA VAL A 154 2.51 -8.92 -4.73
C VAL A 154 2.70 -9.56 -6.11
N GLU A 155 3.16 -10.81 -6.14
CA GLU A 155 3.34 -11.58 -7.38
C GLU A 155 2.02 -11.87 -8.09
N TRP A 156 0.94 -12.09 -7.34
CA TRP A 156 -0.40 -12.26 -7.90
C TRP A 156 -0.84 -10.97 -8.61
N PHE A 157 -0.74 -9.79 -7.97
CA PHE A 157 -1.11 -8.52 -8.60
C PHE A 157 -0.37 -8.29 -9.93
N TRP A 158 0.95 -8.47 -9.93
CA TRP A 158 1.74 -8.31 -11.16
C TRP A 158 1.33 -9.29 -12.26
N ARG A 159 1.04 -10.54 -11.92
CA ARG A 159 0.57 -11.53 -12.91
C ARG A 159 -0.77 -11.16 -13.50
N VAL A 160 -1.73 -10.74 -12.68
CA VAL A 160 -3.07 -10.33 -13.14
C VAL A 160 -2.98 -9.07 -14.00
N ILE A 161 -2.28 -8.03 -13.53
CA ILE A 161 -2.07 -6.79 -14.29
C ILE A 161 -1.44 -7.07 -15.64
N ASN A 162 -0.38 -7.89 -15.69
CA ASN A 162 0.29 -8.20 -16.95
C ASN A 162 -0.62 -8.97 -17.91
N ALA A 163 -1.45 -9.89 -17.40
CA ALA A 163 -2.38 -10.65 -18.22
C ALA A 163 -3.51 -9.76 -18.76
N ASP A 164 -4.13 -8.95 -17.92
CA ASP A 164 -5.21 -8.03 -18.31
C ASP A 164 -4.69 -6.98 -19.29
N LEU A 165 -3.50 -6.43 -19.02
CA LEU A 165 -2.86 -5.47 -19.91
C LEU A 165 -2.62 -6.06 -21.30
N GLN A 166 -2.14 -7.31 -21.41
CA GLN A 166 -1.94 -7.96 -22.71
C GLN A 166 -3.24 -8.10 -23.52
N GLN A 167 -4.38 -8.27 -22.86
CA GLN A 167 -5.69 -8.37 -23.52
C GLN A 167 -6.18 -7.01 -24.05
N VAL A 168 -5.95 -5.93 -23.29
CA VAL A 168 -6.43 -4.59 -23.66
C VAL A 168 -5.42 -3.80 -24.50
N LEU A 169 -4.16 -4.21 -24.54
CA LEU A 169 -3.08 -3.50 -25.24
C LEU A 169 -3.42 -3.12 -26.70
N PRO A 170 -4.08 -3.97 -27.52
CA PRO A 170 -4.46 -3.59 -28.88
C PRO A 170 -5.49 -2.46 -28.97
N GLN A 171 -6.19 -2.17 -27.87
CA GLN A 171 -7.29 -1.20 -27.77
C GLN A 171 -6.85 0.09 -27.06
N LEU A 172 -5.71 0.07 -26.35
CA LEU A 172 -5.21 1.22 -25.62
C LEU A 172 -4.70 2.30 -26.58
N THR A 173 -5.24 3.51 -26.45
CA THR A 173 -4.63 4.70 -27.04
C THR A 173 -3.41 5.14 -26.21
N ALA A 174 -2.62 6.08 -26.74
CA ALA A 174 -1.53 6.68 -25.98
C ALA A 174 -2.04 7.41 -24.72
N ASP A 175 -3.21 8.04 -24.80
CA ASP A 175 -3.85 8.74 -23.68
C ASP A 175 -4.31 7.76 -22.60
N ASP A 176 -4.88 6.61 -23.01
CA ASP A 176 -5.28 5.54 -22.08
C ASP A 176 -4.07 4.98 -21.32
N TRP A 177 -3.00 4.70 -22.06
CA TRP A 177 -1.75 4.24 -21.46
C TRP A 177 -1.19 5.26 -20.46
N HIS A 178 -1.20 6.55 -20.83
CA HIS A 178 -0.77 7.61 -19.92
C HIS A 178 -1.67 7.73 -18.69
N GLY A 179 -2.99 7.54 -18.85
CA GLY A 179 -3.96 7.51 -17.75
C GLY A 179 -3.64 6.41 -16.72
N LEU A 180 -3.45 5.18 -17.18
CA LEU A 180 -3.07 4.05 -16.33
C LEU A 180 -1.72 4.29 -15.61
N GLN A 181 -0.73 4.85 -16.32
CA GLN A 181 0.54 5.23 -15.71
C GLN A 181 0.38 6.31 -14.64
N LYS A 182 -0.53 7.27 -14.83
CA LYS A 182 -0.79 8.33 -13.88
C LYS A 182 -1.46 7.79 -12.61
N ILE A 183 -2.43 6.87 -12.73
CA ILE A 183 -3.05 6.19 -11.59
C ILE A 183 -2.00 5.50 -10.73
N TYR A 184 -1.11 4.74 -11.36
CA TYR A 184 0.00 4.07 -10.67
C TYR A 184 0.93 5.05 -9.96
N GLN A 185 1.35 6.12 -10.65
CA GLN A 185 2.27 7.11 -10.10
C GLN A 185 1.65 7.92 -8.97
N GLN A 186 0.37 8.28 -9.09
CA GLN A 186 -0.35 9.00 -8.05
C GLN A 186 -0.48 8.14 -6.80
N SER A 187 -0.68 6.82 -6.91
CA SER A 187 -0.80 5.96 -5.74
C SER A 187 0.52 5.89 -4.96
N TYR A 188 1.66 5.85 -5.67
CA TYR A 188 2.98 6.02 -5.04
C TYR A 188 3.18 7.39 -4.39
N GLN A 189 2.64 8.45 -4.99
CA GLN A 189 2.71 9.78 -4.41
C GLN A 189 1.86 9.88 -3.14
N ASP A 190 0.70 9.23 -3.12
CA ASP A 190 -0.18 9.17 -1.96
C ASP A 190 0.46 8.37 -0.82
N GLU A 191 1.11 7.24 -1.14
CA GLU A 191 1.97 6.51 -0.19
C GLU A 191 3.04 7.41 0.42
N PHE A 192 3.80 8.13 -0.42
CA PHE A 192 4.82 9.06 0.08
C PHE A 192 4.22 10.14 1.00
N ASN A 193 3.09 10.71 0.63
CA ASN A 193 2.42 11.73 1.45
C ASN A 193 1.97 11.14 2.79
N PHE A 194 1.43 9.92 2.79
CA PHE A 194 1.03 9.20 4.01
C PHE A 194 2.21 9.03 4.96
N TRP A 195 3.34 8.50 4.47
CA TRP A 195 4.57 8.35 5.25
C TRP A 195 5.14 9.70 5.74
N GLN A 196 5.03 10.76 4.94
CA GLN A 196 5.47 12.10 5.34
C GLN A 196 4.67 12.65 6.52
N VAL A 197 3.34 12.57 6.49
CA VAL A 197 2.54 13.06 7.63
C VAL A 197 2.75 12.18 8.86
N ALA A 198 2.88 10.86 8.68
CA ALA A 198 3.22 9.96 9.79
C ALA A 198 4.55 10.33 10.45
N ALA A 199 5.56 10.72 9.67
CA ALA A 199 6.83 11.21 10.20
C ALA A 199 6.70 12.53 10.96
N GLN A 200 5.85 13.45 10.46
CA GLN A 200 5.64 14.79 11.04
C GLN A 200 4.77 14.80 12.29
N ALA A 201 4.03 13.72 12.57
CA ALA A 201 3.22 13.56 13.78
C ALA A 201 4.04 13.49 15.10
N ALA A 202 5.32 13.89 15.08
CA ALA A 202 6.20 13.92 16.24
C ALA A 202 5.97 15.12 17.19
N GLU A 203 5.16 16.10 16.79
CA GLU A 203 4.81 17.30 17.60
C GLU A 203 3.58 17.07 18.49
#